data_AF-A0A7J7KZW1-F1
#
_entry.id   AF-A0A7J7KZW1-F1
#
_cell.length_a   1.000
_cell.length_b   1.000
_cell.length_c   1.000
_cell.angle_alpha   90.00
_cell.angle_beta   90.00
_cell.angle_gamma   90.00
#
_symmetry.space_group_name_H-M   'P 1'
#
loop_
_entity.id
_entity.type
_entity.pdbx_description
1 polymer ?
#
loop_
_entity_poly.entity_id
_entity_poly.type
_entity_poly.pdbx_seq_one_letter_code
_entity_poly.pdbx_strand_id
1 'polypeptide(L)'
;MFGSLIHRSLTQLSKKHGPVMLLQLSSIPVLVVSSVEVAREVLKTHDHVFCNRPVLEGFRKHLYNFKNVALSPYGEYWRQMRKI
;
A
#
# COMPACT_ATOMS: atom_id res chain seq x y z
N MET A 1 -15.75 -6.67 11.64
CA MET A 1 -15.06 -7.53 10.64
C MET A 1 -15.20 -6.87 9.27
N PHE A 2 -14.12 -6.75 8.51
CA PHE A 2 -14.24 -6.39 7.09
C PHE A 2 -15.13 -7.43 6.39
N GLY A 3 -16.04 -6.99 5.52
CA GLY A 3 -16.88 -7.92 4.76
C GLY A 3 -16.06 -8.79 3.82
N SER A 4 -16.71 -9.76 3.16
CA SER A 4 -16.07 -10.66 2.18
C SER A 4 -15.29 -9.91 1.09
N LEU A 5 -15.63 -8.65 0.82
CA LEU A 5 -14.96 -7.78 -0.14
C LEU A 5 -14.43 -6.52 0.56
N ILE A 6 -13.18 -6.58 0.99
CA ILE A 6 -12.50 -5.50 1.74
C ILE A 6 -12.60 -4.14 1.00
N HIS A 7 -12.39 -4.13 -0.32
CA HIS A 7 -12.45 -2.90 -1.12
C HIS A 7 -13.81 -2.19 -1.03
N ARG A 8 -14.93 -2.94 -0.94
CA ARG A 8 -16.27 -2.36 -0.79
C ARG A 8 -16.48 -1.75 0.60
N SER A 9 -16.01 -2.45 1.65
CA SER A 9 -16.05 -1.92 3.01
C SER A 9 -15.23 -0.63 3.14
N LEU A 10 -14.05 -0.56 2.51
CA LEU A 10 -13.23 0.65 2.47
C LEU A 10 -13.94 1.80 1.73
N THR A 11 -14.60 1.54 0.60
CA THR A 11 -15.41 2.55 -0.08
C THR A 11 -16.54 3.08 0.81
N GLN A 12 -17.24 2.20 1.53
CA GLN A 12 -18.31 2.61 2.45
C GLN A 12 -17.78 3.46 3.61
N LEU A 13 -16.64 3.10 4.19
CA LEU A 13 -15.99 3.88 5.23
C LEU A 13 -15.55 5.25 4.73
N SER A 14 -15.01 5.31 3.51
CA SER A 14 -14.61 6.58 2.90
C SER A 14 -15.79 7.52 2.68
N LYS A 15 -16.97 7.01 2.32
CA LYS A 15 -18.19 7.83 2.22
C LYS A 15 -18.61 8.45 3.56
N LYS A 16 -18.25 7.84 4.69
CA LYS A 16 -18.60 8.30 6.04
C LYS A 16 -17.53 9.22 6.65
N HIS A 17 -16.26 8.89 6.46
CA HIS A 17 -15.14 9.56 7.14
C HIS A 17 -14.32 10.49 6.23
N GLY A 18 -14.57 10.45 4.92
CA GLY A 18 -13.87 11.23 3.91
C GLY A 18 -12.95 10.38 3.01
N PRO A 19 -12.44 10.99 1.93
CA PRO A 19 -11.59 10.32 0.93
C PRO A 19 -10.20 9.95 1.43
N VAL A 20 -9.77 10.50 2.57
CA VAL A 20 -8.49 10.21 3.22
C VAL A 20 -8.78 9.86 4.67
N MET A 21 -8.45 8.64 5.07
CA MET A 21 -8.72 8.16 6.43
C MET A 21 -7.58 7.28 6.94
N LEU A 22 -7.26 7.41 8.23
CA LEU A 22 -6.28 6.55 8.91
C LEU A 22 -7.03 5.45 9.65
N LEU A 23 -6.75 4.19 9.31
CA LEU A 23 -7.33 3.02 9.93
C LEU A 23 -6.26 2.23 10.68
N GLN A 24 -6.61 1.64 11.81
CA GLN A 24 -5.78 0.63 12.47
C GLN A 24 -6.16 -0.75 11.93
N LEU A 25 -5.31 -1.33 11.09
CA LEU A 25 -5.49 -2.71 10.60
C LEU A 25 -4.67 -3.64 11.48
N SER A 26 -5.38 -4.38 12.34
CA SER A 26 -4.77 -5.14 13.43
C SER A 26 -3.97 -4.22 14.36
N SER A 27 -2.65 -4.17 14.20
CA SER A 27 -1.73 -3.33 15.00
C SER A 27 -0.91 -2.37 14.13
N ILE A 28 -1.26 -2.24 12.84
CA ILE A 28 -0.52 -1.41 11.88
C ILE A 28 -1.42 -0.24 11.47
N PRO A 29 -0.97 1.02 11.64
CA PRO A 29 -1.66 2.17 11.09
C PRO A 29 -1.56 2.15 9.56
N VAL A 30 -2.70 2.24 8.88
CA VAL A 30 -2.81 2.24 7.43
C VAL A 30 -3.59 3.45 6.97
N LEU A 31 -2.93 4.30 6.18
CA LEU A 31 -3.58 5.41 5.50
C LEU A 31 -4.30 4.89 4.25
N VAL A 32 -5.61 5.10 4.18
CA VAL A 32 -6.44 4.73 3.03
C VAL A 32 -6.79 5.98 2.24
N VAL A 33 -6.49 5.93 0.94
CA VAL A 33 -6.79 6.99 -0.02
C VAL A 33 -7.83 6.46 -1.02
N SER A 34 -8.97 7.13 -1.10
CA SER A 34 -10.15 6.73 -1.89
C SER A 34 -10.65 7.82 -2.85
N SER A 35 -9.82 8.82 -3.16
CA SER A 35 -10.06 9.85 -4.19
C SER A 35 -9.03 9.74 -5.30
N VAL A 36 -9.45 9.99 -6.54
CA VAL A 36 -8.58 9.96 -7.73
C VAL A 36 -7.54 11.08 -7.65
N GLU A 37 -7.94 12.25 -7.17
CA GLU A 37 -7.11 13.45 -7.02
C GLU A 37 -5.96 13.17 -6.05
N VAL A 38 -6.30 12.68 -4.85
CA VAL A 38 -5.30 12.39 -3.81
C VAL A 38 -4.44 11.17 -4.21
N ALA A 39 -5.03 10.15 -4.83
CA ALA A 39 -4.27 9.00 -5.31
C ALA A 39 -3.24 9.41 -6.37
N ARG A 40 -3.58 10.34 -7.27
CA ARG A 40 -2.65 10.88 -8.26
C ARG A 40 -1.49 11.62 -7.58
N GLU A 41 -1.79 12.43 -6.58
CA GLU A 41 -0.76 13.17 -5.83
C GLU A 41 0.19 12.23 -5.08
N VAL A 42 -0.33 11.20 -4.43
CA VAL A 42 0.47 10.21 -3.69
C VAL A 42 1.30 9.33 -4.63
N LEU A 43 0.70 8.84 -5.72
CA LEU A 43 1.33 7.83 -6.59
C LEU A 43 2.19 8.42 -7.72
N LYS A 44 2.00 9.70 -8.08
CA LYS A 44 2.79 10.36 -9.14
C LYS A 44 3.67 11.47 -8.58
N THR A 45 3.09 12.42 -7.85
CA THR A 45 3.83 13.60 -7.39
C THR A 45 4.79 13.25 -6.25
N HIS A 46 4.33 12.42 -5.31
CA HIS A 46 5.09 12.02 -4.12
C HIS A 46 5.50 10.54 -4.16
N ASP A 47 5.64 9.97 -5.35
CA ASP A 47 5.92 8.55 -5.53
C ASP A 47 7.19 8.10 -4.77
N HIS A 48 8.24 8.91 -4.78
CA HIS A 48 9.50 8.66 -4.08
C HIS A 48 9.33 8.49 -2.56
N VAL A 49 8.36 9.17 -1.94
CA VAL A 49 8.08 9.04 -0.50
C VAL A 49 7.29 7.76 -0.21
N PHE A 50 6.32 7.44 -1.07
CA PHE A 50 5.35 6.35 -0.83
C PHE A 50 5.67 5.05 -1.57
N CYS A 51 6.77 4.99 -2.32
CA CYS A 51 7.14 3.80 -3.11
C CYS A 51 7.62 2.63 -2.26
N ASN A 52 7.98 2.84 -0.99
CA ASN A 52 8.49 1.77 -0.15
C ASN A 52 7.38 0.74 0.18
N ARG A 53 7.75 -0.54 0.24
CA ARG A 53 6.81 -1.64 0.51
C ARG A 53 6.97 -2.11 1.95
N PRO A 54 5.88 -2.19 2.74
CA PRO A 54 5.96 -2.68 4.11
C PRO A 54 6.36 -4.16 4.12
N VAL A 55 7.32 -4.49 4.98
CA VAL A 55 7.75 -5.87 5.20
C VAL A 55 6.76 -6.55 6.13
N LEU A 56 5.85 -7.34 5.57
CA LEU A 56 4.92 -8.15 6.34
C LEU A 56 5.55 -9.52 6.61
N GLU A 57 6.16 -9.71 7.79
CA GLU A 57 6.94 -10.90 8.17
C GLU A 57 6.27 -12.24 7.80
N GLY A 58 4.95 -12.35 7.96
CA GLY A 58 4.18 -13.54 7.60
C GLY A 58 4.29 -13.95 6.12
N PHE A 59 4.59 -13.01 5.24
CA PHE A 59 4.75 -13.25 3.79
C PHE A 59 6.20 -13.43 3.36
N ARG A 60 7.18 -13.29 4.26
CA ARG A 60 8.62 -13.32 3.91
C ARG A 60 9.00 -14.58 3.15
N LYS A 61 8.60 -15.75 3.63
CA LYS A 61 8.90 -17.04 2.99
C LYS A 61 8.14 -17.23 1.67
N HIS A 62 6.91 -16.73 1.59
CA HIS A 62 6.08 -16.83 0.38
C HIS A 62 6.52 -15.90 -0.75
N LEU A 63 7.20 -14.81 -0.42
CA LEU A 63 7.59 -13.76 -1.37
C LEU A 63 9.07 -13.80 -1.75
N TYR A 64 9.70 -14.99 -1.70
CA TYR A 64 11.13 -15.16 -1.97
C TYR A 64 12.00 -14.19 -1.14
N ASN A 65 11.68 -14.04 0.15
CA ASN A 65 12.33 -13.09 1.04
C ASN A 65 12.28 -11.63 0.51
N PHE A 66 11.15 -11.25 -0.11
CA PHE A 66 10.93 -9.95 -0.75
C PHE A 66 11.93 -9.63 -1.88
N LYS A 67 12.53 -10.64 -2.52
CA LYS A 67 13.44 -10.45 -3.66
C LYS A 67 12.70 -10.47 -5.00
N ASN A 68 11.61 -9.70 -5.12
CA ASN A 68 10.84 -9.60 -6.35
C ASN A 68 10.44 -8.14 -6.66
N VAL A 69 10.16 -7.82 -7.93
CA VAL A 69 9.87 -6.43 -8.34
C VAL A 69 8.56 -5.89 -7.74
N ALA A 70 7.60 -6.76 -7.40
CA ALA A 70 6.30 -6.31 -6.90
C ALA A 70 6.34 -5.85 -5.43
N LEU A 71 7.11 -6.54 -4.58
CA LEU A 71 7.03 -6.45 -3.12
C LEU A 71 8.39 -6.23 -2.44
N SER A 72 9.49 -6.11 -3.17
CA SER A 72 10.78 -5.70 -2.58
C SER A 72 10.68 -4.29 -2.00
N PRO A 73 11.27 -4.04 -0.81
CA PRO A 73 11.47 -2.68 -0.32
C PRO A 73 12.19 -1.82 -1.36
N TYR A 74 11.89 -0.53 -1.36
CA TYR A 74 12.54 0.38 -2.29
C TYR A 74 14.05 0.47 -1.96
N GLY A 75 14.89 0.30 -2.97
CA GLY A 75 16.35 0.27 -2.81
C GLY A 75 17.07 0.08 -4.13
N GLU A 76 18.39 0.03 -4.08
CA GLU A 76 19.22 -0.17 -5.29
C GLU A 76 18.88 -1.46 -6.03
N TYR A 77 18.72 -2.57 -5.30
CA TYR A 77 18.29 -3.85 -5.86
C TYR A 77 17.00 -3.73 -6.69
N TRP A 78 15.95 -3.15 -6.11
CA TRP A 78 14.69 -2.98 -6.81
C TRP A 78 14.80 -2.02 -8.00
N ARG A 79 15.59 -0.94 -7.89
CA ARG A 79 15.84 0.00 -8.99
C ARG A 79 16.56 -0.64 -10.17
N GLN A 80 17.48 -1.57 -9.91
CA GLN A 80 18.15 -2.35 -10.95
C GLN A 80 17.18 -3.35 -11.58
N MET A 81 16.45 -4.10 -10.76
CA MET A 81 15.50 -5.12 -11.24
C MET A 81 14.33 -4.54 -12.05
N ARG A 82 13.90 -3.31 -11.78
CA ARG A 82 12.83 -2.64 -12.56
C ARG A 82 13.31 -2.13 -13.94
N LYS A 83 14.62 -1.93 -14.12
CA LYS A 83 15.20 -1.44 -15.39
C LYS A 83 15.36 -2.54 -16.44
N ILE A 84 15.42 -3.80 -16.00
CA ILE A 84 15.47 -5.00 -16.84
C ILE A 84 14.07 -5.29 -17.37
#